data_AF-A0A8T4D8X6-F1
#
_entry.id   AF-A0A8T4D8X6-F1
#
_cell.length_a   1.000
_cell.length_b   1.000
_cell.length_c   1.000
_cell.angle_alpha   90.00
_cell.angle_beta   90.00
_cell.angle_gamma   90.00
#
_symmetry.space_group_name_H-M   'P 1'
#
loop_
_entity.id
_entity.type
_entity.pdbx_description
1 polymer ?
#
loop_
_entity_poly.entity_id
_entity_poly.type
_entity_poly.pdbx_seq_one_letter_code
_entity_poly.pdbx_strand_id
1 'polypeptide(L)'
;LPKQKGWLKVDPYLRIEGLETAFAVGDAACFEAHGLRSGQNVEEAEAQGILAARNILRTLQGAQLRAYKPKNTVQNPRAIISLGGNKAVVYSKWFMFTTFAYRIKKFIERRYMKRFT
;
A
#
# COMPACT_ATOMS: atom_id res chain seq x y z
N LEU A 1 11.83 19.08 -3.51
CA LEU A 1 10.67 18.17 -3.44
C LEU A 1 10.03 18.29 -2.07
N PRO A 2 8.71 18.46 -1.97
CA PRO A 2 8.01 18.53 -0.70
C PRO A 2 8.13 17.20 0.05
N LYS A 3 8.54 17.28 1.32
CA LYS A 3 8.78 16.13 2.18
C LYS A 3 8.04 16.26 3.50
N GLN A 4 7.63 15.13 4.07
CA GLN A 4 7.06 15.03 5.40
C GLN A 4 7.71 13.86 6.13
N LYS A 5 8.43 14.15 7.22
CA LYS A 5 9.15 13.14 8.02
C LYS A 5 10.06 12.21 7.18
N GLY A 6 10.69 12.75 6.13
CA GLY A 6 11.58 12.02 5.23
C GLY A 6 10.93 11.44 3.97
N TRP A 7 9.60 11.36 3.92
CA TRP A 7 8.83 10.83 2.79
C TRP A 7 8.42 11.93 1.80
N LEU A 8 8.32 11.60 0.52
CA LEU A 8 7.85 12.52 -0.52
C LEU A 8 6.34 12.68 -0.44
N LYS A 9 5.83 13.91 -0.35
CA LYS A 9 4.38 14.14 -0.43
C LYS A 9 3.88 13.86 -1.83
N VAL A 10 2.77 13.13 -1.91
CA VAL A 10 2.14 12.80 -3.19
C VAL A 10 0.69 13.26 -3.25
N ASP A 11 0.26 13.62 -4.44
CA ASP A 11 -1.11 13.98 -4.74
C ASP A 11 -2.04 12.73 -4.82
N PRO A 12 -3.36 12.91 -5.05
CA PRO A 12 -4.29 11.80 -5.21
C PRO A 12 -3.94 10.80 -6.32
N TYR A 13 -3.06 11.14 -7.25
CA TYR A 13 -2.65 10.31 -8.39
C TYR A 13 -1.26 9.68 -8.21
N LEU A 14 -0.66 9.81 -7.02
CA LEU A 14 0.69 9.37 -6.65
C LEU A 14 1.83 10.16 -7.31
N ARG A 15 1.52 11.36 -7.83
CA ARG A 15 2.54 12.28 -8.34
C ARG A 15 3.16 13.04 -7.19
N ILE A 16 4.45 13.32 -7.27
CA ILE A 16 5.12 14.15 -6.27
C ILE A 16 4.51 15.54 -6.34
N GLU A 17 4.10 16.10 -5.20
CA GLU A 17 3.53 17.46 -5.17
C GLU A 17 4.50 18.46 -5.85
N GLY A 18 3.97 19.23 -6.80
CA GLY A 18 4.75 20.17 -7.62
C GLY A 18 5.46 19.58 -8.85
N LEU A 19 5.30 18.28 -9.13
CA LEU A 19 5.85 17.63 -10.32
C LEU A 19 4.82 16.71 -10.99
N GLU A 20 4.40 17.07 -12.19
CA GLU A 20 3.40 16.27 -12.92
C GLU A 20 3.98 15.02 -13.59
N THR A 21 5.29 14.98 -13.76
CA THR A 21 6.02 13.92 -14.50
C THR A 21 6.68 12.89 -13.59
N ALA A 22 6.64 13.09 -12.27
CA ALA A 22 7.32 12.23 -11.31
C ALA A 22 6.33 11.59 -10.34
N PHE A 23 6.46 10.28 -10.12
CA PHE A 23 5.62 9.50 -9.22
C PHE A 23 6.46 8.91 -8.09
N ALA A 24 5.88 8.82 -6.89
CA ALA A 24 6.50 8.14 -5.75
C ALA A 24 5.54 7.11 -5.16
N VAL A 25 6.08 5.95 -4.77
CA VAL A 25 5.31 4.80 -4.26
C VAL A 25 6.02 4.12 -3.10
N GLY A 26 5.30 3.26 -2.39
CA GLY A 26 5.81 2.48 -1.27
C GLY A 26 6.31 3.37 -0.13
N ASP A 27 7.39 2.94 0.51
CA ASP A 27 7.95 3.62 1.68
C ASP A 27 8.65 4.94 1.34
N ALA A 28 8.76 5.31 0.05
CA ALA A 28 9.24 6.62 -0.36
C ALA A 28 8.13 7.69 -0.35
N ALA A 29 6.85 7.27 -0.40
CA ALA A 29 5.70 8.16 -0.56
C ALA A 29 4.92 8.38 0.74
N CYS A 30 4.44 9.60 0.92
CA CYS A 30 3.50 9.98 1.96
C CYS A 30 2.19 10.38 1.30
N PHE A 31 1.27 9.42 1.20
CA PHE A 31 -0.10 9.66 0.74
C PHE A 31 -1.00 10.01 1.92
N GLU A 32 -1.59 11.21 1.87
CA GLU A 32 -2.58 11.68 2.83
C GLU A 32 -3.70 12.38 2.06
N ALA A 33 -4.93 11.87 2.17
CA ALA A 33 -6.10 12.43 1.49
C ALA A 33 -7.33 12.34 2.40
N HIS A 34 -8.07 13.45 2.52
CA HIS A 34 -9.29 13.53 3.34
C HIS A 34 -9.09 13.03 4.79
N GLY A 35 -7.92 13.30 5.39
CA GLY A 35 -7.58 12.85 6.75
C GLY A 35 -7.23 11.36 6.87
N LEU A 36 -7.24 10.60 5.76
CA LEU A 36 -6.78 9.21 5.69
C LEU A 36 -5.33 9.17 5.25
N ARG A 37 -4.52 8.40 5.99
CA ARG A 37 -3.12 8.17 5.66
C ARG A 37 -2.92 6.73 5.26
N SER A 38 -2.34 6.51 4.07
CA SER A 38 -1.97 5.17 3.62
C SER A 38 -0.99 4.54 4.59
N GLY A 39 -1.19 3.26 4.91
CA GLY A 39 -0.20 2.49 5.66
C GLY A 39 1.09 2.31 4.87
N GLN A 40 2.19 2.15 5.59
CA GLN A 40 3.50 1.75 5.04
C GLN A 40 3.61 0.23 5.14
N ASN A 41 2.96 -0.45 4.21
CA ASN A 41 2.95 -1.90 4.15
C ASN A 41 3.03 -2.38 2.70
N VAL A 42 3.33 -3.67 2.53
CA VAL A 42 3.54 -4.29 1.22
C VAL A 42 2.27 -4.24 0.34
N GLU A 43 1.08 -4.37 0.94
CA GLU A 43 -0.20 -4.34 0.20
C GLU A 43 -0.44 -2.97 -0.44
N GLU A 44 -0.24 -1.90 0.31
CA GLU A 44 -0.36 -0.54 -0.19
C GLU A 44 0.78 -0.20 -1.17
N ALA A 45 2.00 -0.65 -0.91
CA ALA A 45 3.13 -0.45 -1.83
C ALA A 45 2.88 -1.10 -3.21
N GLU A 46 2.36 -2.34 -3.25
CA GLU A 46 1.99 -3.02 -4.49
C GLU A 46 0.86 -2.27 -5.22
N ALA A 47 -0.20 -1.89 -4.48
CA ALA A 47 -1.33 -1.14 -5.04
C ALA A 47 -0.90 0.21 -5.64
N GLN A 48 0.00 0.92 -4.95
CA GLN A 48 0.59 2.17 -5.41
C GLN A 48 1.43 1.96 -6.67
N GLY A 49 2.30 0.93 -6.70
CA GLY A 49 3.12 0.60 -7.86
C GLY A 49 2.29 0.31 -9.12
N ILE A 50 1.27 -0.54 -9.00
CA ILE A 50 0.36 -0.87 -10.11
C ILE A 50 -0.38 0.38 -10.61
N LEU A 51 -0.84 1.23 -9.69
CA LEU A 51 -1.56 2.45 -10.07
C LEU A 51 -0.63 3.49 -10.72
N ALA A 52 0.55 3.70 -10.17
CA ALA A 52 1.55 4.62 -10.71
C ALA A 52 1.94 4.22 -12.13
N ALA A 53 2.24 2.93 -12.38
CA ALA A 53 2.53 2.43 -13.72
C ALA A 53 1.38 2.70 -14.71
N ARG A 54 0.12 2.48 -14.28
CA ARG A 54 -1.06 2.78 -15.10
C ARG A 54 -1.22 4.28 -15.35
N ASN A 55 -0.93 5.12 -14.37
CA ASN A 55 -1.03 6.56 -14.51
C ASN A 55 0.07 7.13 -15.40
N ILE A 56 1.30 6.58 -15.34
CA ILE A 56 2.38 6.91 -16.28
C ILE A 56 1.93 6.62 -17.72
N LEU A 57 1.38 5.43 -17.99
CA LEU A 57 0.84 5.08 -19.30
C LEU A 57 -0.27 6.04 -19.75
N ARG A 58 -1.15 6.46 -18.83
CA ARG A 58 -2.21 7.44 -19.16
C ARG A 58 -1.66 8.82 -19.45
N THR A 59 -0.66 9.29 -18.70
CA THR A 59 0.03 10.56 -18.97
C THR A 59 0.60 10.55 -20.39
N LEU A 60 1.26 9.45 -20.80
CA LEU A 60 1.79 9.32 -22.16
C LEU A 60 0.70 9.32 -23.24
N GLN A 61 -0.51 8.86 -22.91
CA GLN A 61 -1.65 8.80 -23.83
C GLN A 61 -2.55 10.04 -23.79
N GLY A 62 -2.24 11.03 -22.94
CA GLY A 62 -3.14 12.18 -22.70
C GLY A 62 -4.48 11.79 -22.04
N ALA A 63 -4.55 10.62 -21.40
CA ALA A 63 -5.76 10.09 -20.78
C ALA A 63 -5.90 10.54 -19.32
N GLN A 64 -7.13 10.53 -18.80
CA GLN A 64 -7.43 10.96 -17.43
C GLN A 64 -6.82 10.02 -16.37
N LEU A 65 -6.07 10.60 -15.42
CA LEU A 65 -5.43 9.86 -14.32
C LEU A 65 -6.45 9.22 -13.37
N ARG A 66 -6.06 8.09 -12.75
CA ARG A 66 -6.88 7.41 -11.72
C ARG A 66 -6.36 7.72 -10.33
N ALA A 67 -7.28 8.10 -9.44
CA ALA A 67 -6.97 8.39 -8.06
C ALA A 67 -6.68 7.11 -7.25
N TYR A 68 -5.71 7.21 -6.36
CA TYR A 68 -5.37 6.19 -5.39
C TYR A 68 -6.40 6.13 -4.27
N LYS A 69 -6.75 4.91 -3.85
CA LYS A 69 -7.67 4.65 -2.75
C LYS A 69 -7.02 3.65 -1.80
N PRO A 70 -6.50 4.11 -0.64
CA PRO A 70 -5.84 3.21 0.30
C PRO A 70 -6.85 2.25 0.90
N LYS A 71 -6.47 0.96 1.02
CA LYS A 71 -7.32 -0.07 1.63
C LYS A 71 -6.94 -0.31 3.09
N ASN A 72 -5.66 -0.16 3.38
CA ASN A 72 -5.05 -0.35 4.69
C ASN A 72 -4.49 1.00 5.15
N THR A 73 -5.26 1.71 5.96
CA THR A 73 -4.90 3.05 6.45
C THR A 73 -4.36 2.98 7.87
N VAL A 74 -3.60 3.99 8.28
CA VAL A 74 -3.14 4.12 9.69
C VAL A 74 -4.33 4.13 10.65
N GLN A 75 -5.47 4.68 10.25
CA GLN A 75 -6.71 4.72 11.05
C GLN A 75 -7.45 3.37 11.12
N ASN A 76 -7.31 2.50 10.12
CA ASN A 76 -7.91 1.16 10.09
C ASN A 76 -6.87 0.11 9.66
N PRO A 77 -5.86 -0.16 10.51
CA PRO A 77 -4.80 -1.08 10.16
C PRO A 77 -5.35 -2.51 10.09
N ARG A 78 -5.00 -3.21 9.01
CA ARG A 78 -5.18 -4.66 8.87
C ARG A 78 -3.81 -5.30 8.87
N ALA A 79 -3.51 -6.10 9.89
CA ALA A 79 -2.20 -6.74 10.02
C ALA A 79 -2.33 -8.16 10.54
N ILE A 80 -1.46 -9.03 10.06
CA ILE A 80 -1.30 -10.40 10.56
C ILE A 80 0.10 -10.49 11.16
N ILE A 81 0.19 -10.49 12.49
CA ILE A 81 1.47 -10.53 13.22
C ILE A 81 1.72 -11.97 13.65
N SER A 82 2.84 -12.53 13.24
CA SER A 82 3.25 -13.88 13.68
C SER A 82 3.84 -13.82 15.09
N LEU A 83 3.38 -14.67 16.00
CA LEU A 83 3.87 -14.75 17.39
C LEU A 83 4.91 -15.87 17.60
N GLY A 84 5.33 -16.55 16.54
CA GLY A 84 6.13 -17.77 16.65
C GLY A 84 5.28 -18.97 17.10
N GLY A 85 5.87 -20.17 17.10
CA GLY A 85 5.18 -21.38 17.59
C GLY A 85 3.86 -21.71 16.87
N ASN A 86 3.76 -21.45 15.56
CA ASN A 86 2.56 -21.70 14.74
C ASN A 86 1.34 -20.82 15.08
N LYS A 87 1.53 -19.75 15.86
CA LYS A 87 0.50 -18.79 16.26
C LYS A 87 0.69 -17.48 15.50
N ALA A 88 -0.42 -16.84 15.13
CA ALA A 88 -0.43 -15.50 14.59
C ALA A 88 -1.68 -14.79 15.10
N VAL A 89 -1.59 -13.47 15.25
CA VAL A 89 -2.71 -12.61 15.62
C VAL A 89 -3.10 -11.83 14.38
N VAL A 90 -4.35 -11.97 13.97
CA VAL A 90 -4.97 -11.13 12.94
C VAL A 90 -5.64 -9.96 13.66
N TYR A 91 -5.23 -8.74 13.34
CA TYR A 91 -5.95 -7.54 13.74
C TYR A 91 -6.78 -7.05 12.56
N SER A 92 -8.09 -7.24 12.67
CA SER A 92 -9.11 -6.65 11.82
C SER A 92 -10.26 -6.23 12.71
N LYS A 93 -10.99 -5.20 12.29
CA LYS A 93 -11.99 -4.42 13.06
C LYS A 93 -13.00 -5.22 13.92
N TRP A 94 -13.13 -6.54 13.73
CA TRP A 94 -14.11 -7.40 14.39
C TRP A 94 -13.61 -8.79 14.84
N PHE A 95 -12.39 -9.24 14.51
CA PHE A 95 -11.98 -10.62 14.78
C PHE A 95 -10.51 -10.75 15.19
N MET A 96 -10.27 -11.51 16.28
CA MET A 96 -8.96 -11.94 16.75
C MET A 96 -8.94 -13.47 16.78
N PHE A 97 -8.22 -14.11 15.86
CA PHE A 97 -8.01 -15.56 15.85
C PHE A 97 -6.55 -15.86 16.19
N THR A 98 -6.32 -16.70 17.21
CA THR A 98 -4.98 -17.04 17.73
C THR A 98 -4.41 -18.34 17.17
N THR A 99 -5.26 -19.20 16.60
CA THR A 99 -4.86 -20.54 16.12
C THR A 99 -5.26 -20.66 14.65
N PHE A 100 -4.41 -21.29 13.82
CA PHE A 100 -4.53 -21.46 12.35
C PHE A 100 -4.03 -20.32 11.42
N ALA A 101 -3.57 -19.20 11.95
CA ALA A 101 -3.14 -18.06 11.12
C ALA A 101 -1.79 -18.26 10.38
N TYR A 102 -0.89 -19.13 10.86
CA TYR A 102 0.40 -19.40 10.21
C TYR A 102 0.25 -20.06 8.83
N ARG A 103 -0.66 -21.03 8.68
CA ARG A 103 -0.92 -21.69 7.39
C ARG A 103 -1.47 -20.72 6.35
N ILE A 104 -2.34 -19.80 6.77
CA ILE A 104 -2.89 -18.74 5.93
C ILE A 104 -1.78 -17.77 5.50
N LYS A 105 -0.92 -17.32 6.43
CA LYS A 105 0.24 -16.47 6.10
C LYS A 105 1.16 -17.13 5.07
N LYS A 106 1.57 -18.38 5.30
CA LYS A 106 2.40 -19.13 4.34
C LYS A 106 1.72 -19.31 2.98
N PHE A 107 0.39 -19.41 2.94
CA PHE A 107 -0.36 -19.50 1.69
C PHE A 107 -0.38 -18.17 0.93
N ILE A 108 -0.58 -17.05 1.62
CA ILE A 108 -0.55 -15.70 1.03
C ILE A 108 0.86 -15.39 0.49
N GLU A 109 1.91 -15.65 1.28
CA GLU A 109 3.31 -15.46 0.84
C GLU A 109 3.63 -16.30 -0.40
N ARG A 110 3.26 -17.60 -0.42
CA ARG A 110 3.47 -18.45 -1.61
C ARG A 110 2.70 -17.96 -2.82
N ARG A 111 1.45 -17.53 -2.65
CA ARG A 111 0.63 -16.98 -3.74
C ARG A 111 1.21 -15.67 -4.27
N TYR A 112 1.79 -14.86 -3.39
CA TYR A 112 2.50 -13.63 -3.75
C TYR A 112 3.74 -13.93 -4.58
N MET A 113 4.61 -14.84 -4.12
CA MET A 113 5.84 -15.22 -4.85
C MET A 113 5.55 -15.79 -6.24
N LYS A 114 4.50 -16.60 -6.40
CA LYS A 114 4.09 -17.16 -7.70
C LYS A 114 3.59 -16.12 -8.71
N ARG A 115 3.35 -14.87 -8.30
CA ARG A 115 2.86 -13.80 -9.17
C ARG A 115 3.98 -13.02 -9.85
N PHE A 116 5.22 -13.20 -9.40
CA PHE A 116 6.43 -12.53 -9.89
C PHE A 116 7.47 -13.51 -10.48
N THR A 117 7.15 -14.81 -10.53
CA THR A 117 7.88 -15.83 -11.31
C THR A 117 7.12 -16.09 -12.60
#